data_AF-A0A7X6ZH25-F1
#
_entry.id   AF-A0A7X6ZH25-F1
#
_cell.length_a   1.000
_cell.length_b   1.000
_cell.length_c   1.000
_cell.angle_alpha   90.00
_cell.angle_beta   90.00
_cell.angle_gamma   90.00
#
_symmetry.space_group_name_H-M   'P 1'
#
loop_
_entity.id
_entity.type
_entity.pdbx_description
1 polymer ?
#
loop_
_entity_poly.entity_id
_entity_poly.type
_entity_poly.pdbx_seq_one_letter_code
_entity_poly.pdbx_strand_id
1 'polypeptide(L)'
;MIISASRRTDIPTYYSDWFFNRIKDGYVLVRNPMNIHQISRIKLKPDVVDGIVFWTKNPIPMLSRLDELKGYMYYFQFTITPYGRDVEPNIPDKNEVILPAFKRLSELIGADRVVWRYDPIMISERYPIEYHVKAFGKIAAELHDYAHKVTISFIDEDYRGVKSNIK
;
A
#
# COMPACT_ATOMS: atom_id res chain seq x y z
N MET A 1 2.17 10.58 17.53
CA MET A 1 3.10 10.34 16.40
C MET A 1 2.45 9.54 15.28
N ILE A 2 2.71 9.85 14.00
CA ILE A 2 2.25 9.05 12.84
C ILE A 2 3.35 8.08 12.38
N ILE A 3 3.02 6.80 12.22
CA ILE A 3 3.93 5.75 11.73
C ILE A 3 3.63 5.46 10.26
N SER A 4 4.60 5.73 9.40
CA SER A 4 4.55 5.39 7.98
C SER A 4 5.23 4.03 7.76
N ALA A 5 4.47 2.94 7.96
CA ALA A 5 5.03 1.61 8.15
C ALA A 5 5.62 1.01 6.86
N SER A 6 4.93 1.15 5.72
CA SER A 6 5.26 0.38 4.50
C SER A 6 5.93 1.19 3.39
N ARG A 7 6.68 2.25 3.73
CA ARG A 7 7.37 3.08 2.73
C ARG A 7 8.58 2.41 2.10
N ARG A 8 9.29 1.57 2.86
CA ARG A 8 10.52 0.89 2.42
C ARG A 8 10.25 -0.50 1.85
N THR A 9 9.16 -1.13 2.28
CA THR A 9 8.72 -2.45 1.84
C THR A 9 7.23 -2.59 2.09
N ASP A 10 6.56 -3.44 1.31
CA ASP A 10 5.17 -3.80 1.52
C ASP A 10 5.06 -4.73 2.74
N ILE A 11 4.90 -4.12 3.92
CA ILE A 11 4.75 -4.85 5.19
C ILE A 11 3.52 -5.76 5.17
N PRO A 12 2.31 -5.31 4.77
CA PRO A 12 1.14 -6.19 4.74
C PRO A 12 1.35 -7.45 3.91
N THR A 13 2.04 -7.36 2.76
CA THR A 13 2.29 -8.52 1.91
C THR A 13 3.37 -9.45 2.46
N TYR A 14 4.51 -8.91 2.90
CA TYR A 14 5.72 -9.74 3.13
C TYR A 14 6.13 -9.90 4.59
N TYR A 15 5.69 -9.00 5.47
CA TYR A 15 6.21 -8.89 6.84
C TYR A 15 5.09 -8.65 7.86
N SER A 16 3.88 -9.14 7.60
CA SER A 16 2.73 -8.97 8.50
C SER A 16 3.05 -9.55 9.88
N ASP A 17 3.53 -10.79 9.94
CA ASP A 17 3.85 -11.45 11.21
C ASP A 17 4.92 -10.72 12.02
N TRP A 18 5.99 -10.30 11.34
CA TRP A 18 7.03 -9.49 11.97
C TRP A 18 6.46 -8.19 12.54
N PHE A 19 5.59 -7.51 11.79
CA PHE A 19 5.01 -6.24 12.22
C PHE A 19 4.14 -6.41 13.46
N PHE A 20 3.26 -7.41 13.49
CA PHE A 20 2.42 -7.68 14.67
C PHE A 20 3.26 -8.07 15.88
N ASN A 21 4.35 -8.81 15.70
CA ASN A 21 5.29 -9.07 16.80
C ASN A 21 5.89 -7.76 17.35
N ARG A 22 6.17 -6.76 16.50
CA ARG A 22 6.63 -5.43 16.95
C ARG A 22 5.53 -4.60 17.62
N ILE A 23 4.29 -4.71 17.18
CA ILE A 23 3.12 -4.13 17.87
C ILE A 23 3.01 -4.71 19.28
N LYS A 24 3.09 -6.04 19.41
CA LYS A 24 3.08 -6.74 20.70
C LYS A 24 4.22 -6.31 21.62
N ASP A 25 5.43 -6.18 21.08
CA ASP A 25 6.60 -5.71 21.84
C ASP A 25 6.51 -4.22 22.20
N GLY A 26 5.69 -3.45 21.50
CA GLY A 26 5.46 -2.02 21.72
C GLY A 26 6.58 -1.11 21.23
N TYR A 27 7.51 -1.62 20.41
CA TYR A 27 8.56 -0.81 19.78
C TYR A 27 9.17 -1.48 18.55
N VAL A 28 9.89 -0.70 17.75
CA VAL A 28 10.74 -1.19 16.66
C VAL A 28 12.07 -0.43 16.62
N LEU A 29 13.12 -1.11 16.18
CA LEU A 29 14.42 -0.49 15.91
C LEU A 29 14.55 -0.20 14.42
N VAL A 30 14.86 1.04 14.07
CA VAL A 30 15.01 1.49 12.69
C VAL A 30 16.41 2.03 12.49
N ARG A 31 17.12 1.51 11.48
CA ARG A 31 18.40 2.06 11.03
C ARG A 31 18.17 3.31 10.19
N ASN A 32 18.99 4.34 10.44
CA ASN A 32 19.03 5.52 9.59
C ASN A 32 19.62 5.13 8.21
N PRO A 33 18.93 5.40 7.10
CA PRO A 33 19.43 5.06 5.77
C PRO A 33 20.70 5.82 5.38
N MET A 34 20.95 7.01 5.96
CA MET A 34 22.14 7.82 5.69
C MET A 34 23.31 7.50 6.63
N ASN A 35 23.03 6.92 7.81
CA ASN A 35 24.05 6.50 8.77
C ASN A 35 23.66 5.17 9.42
N ILE A 36 24.19 4.07 8.89
CA ILE A 36 23.78 2.71 9.25
C ILE A 36 24.09 2.31 10.70
N HIS A 37 25.02 3.01 11.37
CA HIS A 37 25.38 2.80 12.76
C HIS A 37 24.42 3.50 13.73
N GLN A 38 23.65 4.47 13.23
CA GLN A 38 22.61 5.13 14.02
C GLN A 38 21.32 4.29 13.98
N ILE A 39 20.93 3.80 15.16
CA ILE A 39 19.71 3.02 15.36
C ILE A 39 18.76 3.83 16.25
N SER A 40 17.56 4.10 15.73
CA SER A 40 16.50 4.76 16.48
C SER A 40 15.52 3.73 17.02
N ARG A 41 15.13 3.89 18.29
CA ARG A 41 14.04 3.11 18.90
C ARG A 41 12.73 3.90 18.78
N ILE A 42 11.81 3.37 17.99
CA ILE A 42 10.49 3.97 17.78
C ILE A 42 9.49 3.23 18.66
N LYS A 43 8.76 3.95 19.52
CA LYS A 43 7.69 3.38 20.34
C LYS A 43 6.48 3.11 19.46
N LEU A 44 5.83 1.97 19.68
CA LEU A 44 4.65 1.53 18.91
C LEU A 44 3.41 1.34 19.79
N LYS A 45 3.42 1.76 21.05
CA LYS A 45 2.25 1.62 21.92
C LYS A 45 1.13 2.60 21.53
N PRO A 46 -0.16 2.27 21.76
CA PRO A 46 -1.29 3.12 21.36
C PRO A 46 -1.31 4.51 22.01
N ASP A 47 -0.73 4.66 23.19
CA ASP A 47 -0.68 5.92 23.95
C ASP A 47 0.23 6.98 23.30
N VAL A 48 1.09 6.58 22.37
CA VAL A 48 2.03 7.48 21.68
C VAL A 48 1.87 7.52 20.16
N VAL A 49 1.18 6.52 19.58
CA VAL A 49 0.94 6.42 18.15
C VAL A 49 -0.46 6.94 17.83
N ASP A 50 -0.53 8.06 17.10
CA ASP A 50 -1.80 8.67 16.68
C ASP A 50 -2.37 7.98 15.44
N GLY A 51 -1.52 7.31 14.65
CA GLY A 51 -1.94 6.71 13.40
C GLY A 51 -0.87 5.85 12.74
N ILE A 52 -1.28 4.79 12.08
CA ILE A 52 -0.40 3.92 11.27
C ILE A 52 -0.86 3.95 9.81
N VAL A 53 0.07 4.18 8.89
CA VAL A 53 -0.19 4.19 7.46
C VAL A 53 0.48 2.98 6.82
N PHE A 54 -0.32 2.14 6.18
CA PHE A 54 0.14 0.99 5.40
C PHE A 54 0.09 1.32 3.91
N TRP A 55 1.09 0.86 3.18
CA TRP A 55 1.10 0.83 1.70
C TRP A 55 1.25 -0.61 1.26
N THR A 56 0.39 -1.06 0.35
CA THR A 56 0.42 -2.44 -0.11
C THR A 56 -0.19 -2.60 -1.50
N LYS A 57 0.23 -3.67 -2.18
CA LYS A 57 -0.48 -4.23 -3.34
C LYS A 57 -1.21 -5.54 -3.01
N ASN A 58 -1.03 -6.09 -1.80
CA ASN A 58 -1.68 -7.33 -1.37
C ASN A 58 -1.83 -7.38 0.17
N PRO A 59 -3.01 -7.03 0.73
CA PRO A 59 -3.22 -7.03 2.17
C PRO A 59 -3.51 -8.42 2.75
N ILE A 60 -3.71 -9.45 1.91
CA ILE A 60 -4.21 -10.77 2.33
C ILE A 60 -3.46 -11.34 3.54
N PRO A 61 -2.12 -11.32 3.59
CA PRO A 61 -1.37 -11.92 4.71
C PRO A 61 -1.55 -11.21 6.06
N MET A 62 -2.17 -10.02 6.06
CA MET A 62 -2.43 -9.22 7.26
C MET A 62 -3.90 -9.28 7.71
N LEU A 63 -4.85 -9.67 6.84
CA LEU A 63 -6.29 -9.52 7.09
C LEU A 63 -6.78 -10.25 8.35
N SER A 64 -6.32 -11.48 8.60
CA SER A 64 -6.77 -12.31 9.72
C SER A 64 -6.36 -11.78 11.10
N ARG A 65 -5.45 -10.80 11.14
CA ARG A 65 -4.83 -10.29 12.36
C ARG A 65 -5.12 -8.81 12.62
N LEU A 66 -5.97 -8.17 11.80
CA LEU A 66 -6.33 -6.75 11.96
C LEU A 66 -6.95 -6.42 13.33
N ASP A 67 -7.55 -7.42 13.99
CA ASP A 67 -8.06 -7.29 15.35
C ASP A 67 -6.98 -6.93 16.38
N GLU A 68 -5.71 -7.28 16.15
CA GLU A 68 -4.58 -6.88 17.00
C GLU A 68 -4.31 -5.37 16.93
N LEU A 69 -4.89 -4.67 15.94
CA LEU A 69 -4.78 -3.21 15.77
C LEU A 69 -5.99 -2.44 16.31
N LYS A 70 -6.92 -3.06 17.04
CA LYS A 70 -8.14 -2.38 17.56
C LYS A 70 -7.85 -1.12 18.39
N GLY A 71 -6.71 -1.08 19.08
CA GLY A 71 -6.27 0.09 19.86
C GLY A 71 -5.65 1.22 19.04
N TYR A 72 -5.49 1.06 17.72
CA TYR A 72 -4.79 2.00 16.85
C TYR A 72 -5.74 2.60 15.83
N MET A 73 -5.54 3.88 15.50
CA MET A 73 -6.04 4.42 14.25
C MET A 73 -5.07 4.02 13.13
N TYR A 74 -5.60 3.55 12.01
CA TYR A 74 -4.79 3.19 10.85
C TYR A 74 -5.60 3.26 9.57
N TYR A 75 -4.90 3.36 8.44
CA TYR A 75 -5.51 3.27 7.13
C TYR A 75 -4.55 2.64 6.12
N PHE A 76 -5.11 2.17 5.01
CA PHE A 76 -4.39 1.53 3.93
C PHE A 76 -4.38 2.40 2.68
N GLN A 77 -3.19 2.59 2.14
CA GLN A 77 -2.92 3.06 0.79
C GLN A 77 -2.74 1.82 -0.08
N PHE A 78 -3.82 1.37 -0.73
CA PHE A 78 -3.82 0.13 -1.49
C PHE A 78 -3.68 0.44 -2.98
N THR A 79 -2.52 0.09 -3.53
CA THR A 79 -2.22 0.26 -4.95
C THR A 79 -2.82 -0.87 -5.80
N ILE A 80 -3.76 -0.51 -6.68
CA ILE A 80 -4.27 -1.35 -7.76
C ILE A 80 -4.11 -0.57 -9.06
N THR A 81 -3.20 -1.02 -9.91
CA THR A 81 -2.88 -0.45 -11.22
C THR A 81 -3.39 -1.36 -12.33
N PRO A 82 -3.42 -0.94 -13.62
CA PRO A 82 -3.97 -1.77 -14.69
C PRO A 82 -2.90 -2.65 -15.37
N TYR A 83 -1.68 -2.68 -14.85
CA TYR A 83 -0.55 -3.28 -15.57
C TYR A 83 -0.58 -4.81 -15.57
N GLY A 84 0.02 -5.41 -16.61
CA GLY A 84 0.23 -6.84 -16.67
C GLY A 84 1.49 -7.29 -15.92
N ARG A 85 1.82 -8.58 -16.08
CA ARG A 85 3.02 -9.21 -15.50
C ARG A 85 4.33 -8.65 -16.05
N ASP A 86 4.29 -7.93 -17.17
CA ASP A 86 5.42 -7.20 -17.74
C ASP A 86 5.89 -6.05 -16.84
N VAL A 87 4.99 -5.44 -16.06
CA VAL A 87 5.33 -4.38 -15.08
C VAL A 87 5.23 -4.91 -13.65
N GLU A 88 4.28 -5.79 -13.37
CA GLU A 88 3.97 -6.29 -12.02
C GLU A 88 3.97 -7.84 -11.98
N PRO A 89 5.12 -8.50 -12.18
CA PRO A 89 5.19 -9.95 -12.36
C PRO A 89 4.76 -10.77 -11.13
N ASN A 90 4.96 -10.21 -9.93
CA ASN A 90 4.78 -10.93 -8.67
C ASN A 90 3.48 -10.57 -7.94
N ILE A 91 2.56 -9.87 -8.61
CA ILE A 91 1.25 -9.55 -8.05
C ILE A 91 0.27 -10.67 -8.43
N PRO A 92 -0.47 -11.24 -7.45
CA PRO A 92 -1.56 -12.17 -7.72
C PRO A 92 -2.57 -11.63 -8.74
N ASP A 93 -3.41 -12.50 -9.29
CA ASP A 93 -4.39 -12.06 -10.27
C ASP A 93 -5.28 -10.92 -9.74
N LYS A 94 -5.41 -9.87 -10.54
CA LYS A 94 -6.05 -8.64 -10.08
C LYS A 94 -7.55 -8.80 -9.91
N ASN A 95 -8.19 -9.55 -10.79
CA ASN A 95 -9.63 -9.73 -10.79
C ASN A 95 -10.06 -10.81 -9.81
N GLU A 96 -9.31 -11.91 -9.74
CA GLU A 96 -9.64 -13.06 -8.91
C GLU A 96 -9.19 -12.91 -7.46
N VAL A 97 -8.11 -12.15 -7.21
CA VAL A 97 -7.47 -12.10 -5.89
C VAL A 97 -7.43 -10.68 -5.33
N ILE A 98 -6.83 -9.72 -6.06
CA ILE A 98 -6.54 -8.39 -5.50
C ILE A 98 -7.80 -7.54 -5.31
N LEU A 99 -8.71 -7.49 -6.29
CA LEU A 99 -9.98 -6.77 -6.17
C LEU A 99 -10.85 -7.33 -5.04
N PRO A 100 -11.08 -8.66 -4.93
CA PRO A 100 -11.77 -9.23 -3.78
C PRO A 100 -11.09 -8.93 -2.44
N ALA A 101 -9.75 -8.94 -2.39
CA ALA A 101 -9.01 -8.60 -1.18
C ALA A 101 -9.20 -7.14 -0.77
N PHE A 102 -9.29 -6.22 -1.73
CA PHE A 102 -9.61 -4.82 -1.47
C PHE A 102 -11.00 -4.67 -0.85
N LYS A 103 -12.01 -5.28 -1.47
CA LYS A 103 -13.40 -5.26 -0.99
C LYS A 103 -13.49 -5.80 0.43
N ARG A 104 -12.89 -6.97 0.66
CA ARG A 104 -12.83 -7.60 1.99
C ARG A 104 -12.12 -6.73 3.03
N LEU A 105 -11.01 -6.08 2.67
CA LEU A 105 -10.34 -5.16 3.59
C LEU A 105 -11.27 -4.00 3.96
N SER A 106 -11.91 -3.39 2.97
CA SER A 106 -12.85 -2.28 3.17
C SER A 106 -14.05 -2.69 4.04
N GLU A 107 -14.61 -3.88 3.85
CA GLU A 107 -15.67 -4.42 4.71
C GLU A 107 -15.22 -4.59 6.16
N LEU A 108 -13.97 -5.01 6.38
CA LEU A 108 -13.43 -5.24 7.72
C LEU A 108 -13.12 -3.94 8.49
N ILE A 109 -12.66 -2.90 7.81
CA ILE A 109 -12.14 -1.68 8.48
C ILE A 109 -12.90 -0.39 8.12
N GLY A 110 -13.86 -0.46 7.20
CA GLY A 110 -14.58 0.67 6.63
C GLY A 110 -13.88 1.29 5.43
N ALA A 111 -14.68 1.70 4.43
CA ALA A 111 -14.20 2.33 3.19
C ALA A 111 -13.42 3.65 3.42
N ASP A 112 -13.70 4.37 4.51
CA ASP A 112 -12.96 5.58 4.89
C ASP A 112 -11.49 5.32 5.22
N ARG A 113 -11.15 4.07 5.58
CA ARG A 113 -9.79 3.66 5.95
C ARG A 113 -9.06 2.94 4.81
N VAL A 114 -9.65 2.86 3.63
CA VAL A 114 -9.01 2.27 2.44
C VAL A 114 -8.99 3.29 1.30
N VAL A 115 -7.79 3.75 0.97
CA VAL A 115 -7.55 4.66 -0.14
C VAL A 115 -7.03 3.86 -1.33
N TRP A 116 -7.76 3.88 -2.43
CA TRP A 116 -7.28 3.29 -3.68
C TRP A 116 -6.16 4.17 -4.25
N ARG A 117 -5.07 3.54 -4.66
CA ARG A 117 -3.99 4.19 -5.40
C ARG A 117 -3.90 3.61 -6.80
N TYR A 118 -4.20 4.44 -7.79
CA TYR A 118 -3.93 4.17 -9.19
C TYR A 118 -2.69 4.97 -9.59
N ASP A 119 -1.55 4.55 -9.04
CA ASP A 119 -0.33 5.35 -8.97
C ASP A 119 0.91 4.43 -8.96
N PRO A 120 1.90 4.64 -9.85
CA PRO A 120 1.93 5.68 -10.89
C PRO A 120 1.24 5.26 -12.19
N ILE A 121 0.82 6.25 -12.99
CA ILE A 121 0.35 6.13 -14.37
C ILE A 121 1.57 6.26 -15.30
N MET A 122 1.79 5.25 -16.12
CA MET A 122 2.87 5.15 -17.09
C MET A 122 2.27 5.10 -18.49
N ILE A 123 2.39 6.21 -19.22
CA ILE A 123 1.94 6.28 -20.61
C ILE A 123 3.02 5.65 -21.49
N SER A 124 2.63 4.70 -22.33
CA SER A 124 3.52 4.05 -23.30
C SER A 124 2.71 3.54 -24.49
N GLU A 125 3.37 3.03 -25.53
CA GLU A 125 2.69 2.38 -26.66
C GLU A 125 1.79 1.22 -26.20
N ARG A 126 2.24 0.45 -25.20
CA ARG A 126 1.47 -0.66 -24.62
C ARG A 126 0.36 -0.20 -23.67
N TYR A 127 0.58 0.91 -22.96
CA TYR A 127 -0.35 1.49 -21.99
C TYR A 127 -0.70 2.92 -22.39
N PRO A 128 -1.46 3.12 -23.48
CA PRO A 128 -1.85 4.45 -23.92
C PRO A 128 -2.93 5.03 -22.98
N ILE A 129 -3.24 6.31 -23.15
CA ILE A 129 -4.21 7.02 -22.30
C ILE A 129 -5.58 6.34 -22.35
N GLU A 130 -6.02 5.89 -23.53
CA GLU A 130 -7.31 5.22 -23.73
C GLU A 130 -7.39 3.90 -22.95
N TYR A 131 -6.27 3.18 -22.87
CA TYR A 131 -6.17 1.98 -22.03
C TYR A 131 -6.38 2.33 -20.56
N HIS A 132 -5.71 3.38 -20.08
CA HIS A 132 -5.84 3.82 -18.69
C HIS A 132 -7.25 4.29 -18.36
N VAL A 133 -7.92 5.04 -19.24
CA VAL A 133 -9.32 5.49 -19.04
C VAL A 133 -10.24 4.28 -18.91
N LYS A 134 -10.12 3.30 -19.81
CA LYS A 134 -10.94 2.08 -19.78
C LYS A 134 -10.68 1.24 -18.53
N ALA A 135 -9.42 1.05 -18.17
CA ALA A 135 -9.05 0.24 -17.01
C ALA A 135 -9.42 0.90 -15.69
N PHE A 136 -9.19 2.21 -15.57
CA PHE A 136 -9.61 3.01 -14.42
C PHE A 136 -11.12 2.92 -14.24
N GLY A 137 -11.90 3.12 -15.30
CA GLY A 137 -13.37 3.03 -15.22
C GLY A 137 -13.86 1.67 -14.74
N LYS A 138 -13.25 0.57 -15.21
CA LYS A 138 -13.56 -0.78 -14.73
C LYS A 138 -13.26 -0.97 -13.24
N ILE A 139 -12.07 -0.58 -12.80
CA ILE A 139 -11.68 -0.73 -11.40
C ILE A 139 -12.54 0.18 -10.50
N ALA A 140 -12.80 1.42 -10.93
CA ALA A 140 -13.65 2.35 -10.20
C ALA A 140 -15.08 1.80 -10.03
N ALA A 141 -15.66 1.21 -11.08
CA ALA A 141 -16.97 0.56 -11.01
C ALA A 141 -16.98 -0.59 -9.99
N GLU A 142 -15.89 -1.37 -9.90
CA GLU A 142 -15.77 -2.43 -8.91
C GLU A 142 -15.60 -1.91 -7.47
N LEU A 143 -14.94 -0.76 -7.29
CA LEU A 143 -14.53 -0.26 -5.97
C LEU A 143 -15.39 0.89 -5.41
N HIS A 144 -16.37 1.40 -6.16
CA HIS A 144 -17.11 2.62 -5.78
C HIS A 144 -17.78 2.56 -4.40
N ASP A 145 -18.26 1.39 -3.96
CA ASP A 145 -18.83 1.19 -2.62
C ASP A 145 -17.80 0.89 -1.54
N TYR A 146 -16.54 0.63 -1.92
CA TYR A 146 -15.48 0.14 -1.04
C TYR A 146 -14.34 1.14 -0.85
N ALA A 147 -14.33 2.25 -1.59
CA ALA A 147 -13.36 3.33 -1.42
C ALA A 147 -13.99 4.69 -1.75
N HIS A 148 -13.78 5.69 -0.89
CA HIS A 148 -14.25 7.06 -1.13
C HIS A 148 -13.15 7.99 -1.67
N LYS A 149 -11.91 7.50 -1.76
CA LYS A 149 -10.76 8.29 -2.21
C LYS A 149 -9.87 7.46 -3.11
N VAL A 150 -9.47 8.09 -4.22
CA VAL A 150 -8.43 7.59 -5.12
C VAL A 150 -7.29 8.59 -5.20
N THR A 151 -6.06 8.10 -5.21
CA THR A 151 -4.86 8.90 -5.53
C THR A 151 -4.31 8.44 -6.89
N ILE A 152 -4.00 9.41 -7.74
CA ILE A 152 -3.34 9.19 -9.02
C ILE A 152 -2.07 10.04 -9.10
N SER A 153 -1.07 9.55 -9.81
CA SER A 153 0.10 10.34 -10.20
C SER A 153 0.62 9.82 -11.54
N PHE A 154 1.39 10.61 -12.27
CA PHE A 154 2.07 10.17 -13.48
C PHE A 154 3.54 9.91 -13.16
N ILE A 155 4.18 8.99 -13.90
CA ILE A 155 5.63 8.86 -13.83
C ILE A 155 6.26 10.20 -14.19
N ASP A 156 7.13 10.67 -13.29
CA ASP A 156 7.95 11.87 -13.51
C ASP A 156 9.32 11.41 -14.05
N GLU A 157 9.54 11.64 -15.35
CA GLU A 157 10.79 11.31 -16.03
C GLU A 157 11.97 12.14 -15.51
N ASP A 158 11.71 13.30 -14.91
CA ASP A 158 12.75 14.16 -14.34
C ASP A 158 13.22 13.73 -12.96
N TYR A 159 12.51 12.79 -12.32
CA TYR A 159 12.90 12.22 -11.04
C TYR A 159 14.17 11.37 -11.18
N ARG A 160 15.21 11.69 -10.38
CA ARG A 160 16.55 11.05 -10.48
C ARG A 160 16.51 9.52 -10.47
N GLY A 161 15.63 8.91 -9.67
CA GLY A 161 15.50 7.45 -9.58
C GLY A 161 14.77 6.80 -10.77
N VAL A 162 14.05 7.60 -11.55
CA VAL A 162 13.36 7.17 -12.77
C VAL A 162 14.30 7.32 -13.97
N LYS A 163 15.07 8.42 -14.06
CA LYS A 163 16.05 8.66 -15.14
C LYS A 163 17.02 7.52 -15.38
N SER A 164 17.49 6.84 -14.33
CA SER A 164 18.42 5.71 -14.48
C SER A 164 17.76 4.43 -15.01
N ASN A 165 16.42 4.37 -15.03
CA ASN A 165 15.63 3.19 -15.37
C ASN A 165 14.78 3.38 -16.64
N ILE A 166 14.62 4.60 -17.13
CA ILE A 166 14.07 4.90 -18.46
C ILE A 166 15.21 4.74 -19.47
N LYS A 167 15.10 3.77 -20.36
CA LYS A 167 15.95 3.58 -21.54
C LYS A 167 15.14 3.82 -22.80
#